data_AF-A0A2S9T8S3-F1
#
_entry.id   AF-A0A2S9T8S3-F1
#
_cell.length_a   1.000
_cell.length_b   1.000
_cell.length_c   1.000
_cell.angle_alpha   90.00
_cell.angle_beta   90.00
_cell.angle_gamma   90.00
#
_symmetry.space_group_name_H-M   'P 1'
#
loop_
_entity.id
_entity.type
_entity.pdbx_description
1 polymer ?
#
loop_
_entity_poly.entity_id
_entity_poly.type
_entity_poly.pdbx_seq_one_letter_code
_entity_poly.pdbx_strand_id
1 'polypeptide(L)' 'MNKFKAILLCYGKVALTMNFELKYKAVNYTTWMIEGIETREELLKKYSKKQIILIYESGY' A
#
# COMPACT_ATOMS: atom_id res chain seq x y z
N MET A 1 -10.84 6.12 9.02
CA MET A 1 -9.85 5.70 8.00
C MET A 1 -10.47 4.58 7.17
N ASN A 2 -10.28 4.53 5.85
CA ASN A 2 -10.78 3.44 5.01
C ASN A 2 -9.63 2.50 4.59
N LYS A 3 -9.96 1.25 4.23
CA LYS A 3 -8.99 0.21 3.83
C LYS A 3 -7.98 0.72 2.79
N PHE A 4 -8.48 1.38 1.75
CA PHE A 4 -7.64 1.95 0.71
C PHE A 4 -6.62 2.98 1.22
N LYS A 5 -7.03 3.91 2.09
CA LYS A 5 -6.11 4.88 2.70
C LYS A 5 -5.07 4.18 3.57
N ALA A 6 -5.45 3.14 4.32
CA ALA A 6 -4.52 2.35 5.13
C ALA A 6 -3.46 1.65 4.26
N ILE A 7 -3.89 0.98 3.18
CA ILE A 7 -3.02 0.35 2.19
C ILE A 7 -2.07 1.37 1.55
N LEU A 8 -2.59 2.52 1.16
CA LEU A 8 -1.80 3.57 0.51
C LEU A 8 -0.77 4.19 1.46
N LEU A 9 -1.10 4.33 2.75
CA LEU A 9 -0.16 4.83 3.76
C LEU A 9 1.05 3.91 3.94
N CYS A 10 0.85 2.60 3.81
CA CYS A 10 1.93 1.61 3.91
C CYS A 10 2.67 1.39 2.59
N TYR A 11 2.31 2.11 1.52
CA TYR A 11 2.90 1.94 0.19
C TYR A 11 4.16 2.76 -0.03
N GLY A 12 5.13 2.13 -0.68
CA GLY A 12 6.27 2.78 -1.33
C GLY A 12 7.57 2.66 -0.53
N LYS A 13 8.66 3.08 -1.17
CA LYS A 13 10.03 2.90 -0.66
C LYS A 13 10.24 3.49 0.73
N VAL A 14 9.69 4.67 0.98
CA VAL A 14 9.79 5.34 2.30
C VAL A 14 9.15 4.50 3.40
N ALA A 15 7.95 3.96 3.15
CA ALA A 15 7.25 3.15 4.13
C ALA A 15 8.03 1.85 4.44
N LEU A 16 8.58 1.22 3.40
CA LEU A 16 9.45 0.04 3.50
C LEU A 16 10.72 0.30 4.30
N THR A 17 11.46 1.37 4.00
CA THR A 17 12.69 1.73 4.73
C THR A 17 12.42 1.95 6.22
N MET A 18 11.24 2.47 6.57
CA MET A 18 10.84 2.72 7.95
C MET A 18 10.23 1.50 8.65
N ASN A 19 10.07 0.36 7.97
CA ASN A 19 9.29 -0.79 8.44
C ASN A 19 7.94 -0.37 9.04
N PHE A 20 7.26 0.55 8.35
CA PHE A 20 6.02 1.12 8.85
C PHE A 20 4.92 0.05 8.94
N GLU A 21 4.24 -0.02 10.07
CA GLU A 21 3.09 -0.91 10.27
C GLU A 21 1.90 -0.12 10.78
N LEU A 22 0.72 -0.41 10.24
CA LEU A 22 -0.51 0.25 10.63
C LEU A 22 -1.53 -0.76 11.11
N LYS A 23 -1.86 -0.70 12.40
CA LYS A 23 -2.95 -1.49 12.98
C LYS A 23 -4.25 -0.69 12.99
N TYR A 24 -5.25 -1.13 12.23
CA TYR A 24 -6.56 -0.49 12.18
C TYR A 24 -7.70 -1.50 12.16
N LYS A 25 -8.67 -1.36 13.08
CA LYS A 25 -9.84 -2.25 13.21
C LYS A 25 -9.47 -3.74 13.22
N ALA A 26 -8.47 -4.11 14.02
CA ALA A 26 -7.94 -5.48 14.12
C ALA A 26 -7.31 -6.06 12.83
N VAL A 27 -7.11 -5.22 11.80
CA VAL A 27 -6.33 -5.58 10.61
C VAL A 27 -4.95 -4.94 10.70
N ASN A 28 -3.91 -5.74 10.52
CA ASN A 28 -2.55 -5.26 10.37
C ASN A 28 -2.29 -4.98 8.89
N TYR A 29 -1.92 -3.74 8.58
CA TYR A 29 -1.45 -3.35 7.26
C TYR A 29 0.06 -3.25 7.30
N THR A 30 0.72 -4.02 6.45
CA THR A 30 2.18 -4.08 6.34
C THR A 30 2.64 -3.24 5.16
N THR A 31 3.93 -2.93 5.16
CA THR A 31 4.55 -2.24 4.03
C THR A 31 4.60 -3.12 2.80
N TRP A 32 4.47 -2.46 1.65
CA TRP A 32 4.49 -3.11 0.35
C TRP A 32 4.93 -2.12 -0.73
N MET A 33 5.50 -2.64 -1.81
CA MET A 33 5.81 -1.87 -3.01
C MET A 33 5.77 -2.77 -4.24
N ILE A 34 5.51 -2.16 -5.39
CA ILE A 34 5.63 -2.85 -6.68
C ILE A 34 6.98 -2.44 -7.28
N GLU A 35 7.73 -3.42 -7.80
CA GLU A 35 8.99 -3.14 -8.49
C GLU A 35 8.78 -2.13 -9.64
N GLY A 36 9.63 -1.10 -9.70
CA GLY A 36 9.50 -0.02 -10.68
C GLY A 36 8.36 0.97 -10.41
N ILE A 37 7.77 0.98 -9.22
CA ILE A 37 6.80 2.00 -8.76
C ILE A 37 7.13 2.41 -7.33
N GLU A 38 7.94 3.44 -7.15
CA GLU A 38 8.48 3.79 -5.83
C GLU A 38 7.54 4.69 -5.01
N THR A 39 6.63 5.41 -5.67
CA THR A 39 5.77 6.42 -5.04
C THR A 39 4.27 6.12 -5.17
N ARG A 40 3.50 6.62 -4.19
CA ARG A 40 2.03 6.54 -4.20
C ARG A 40 1.43 7.20 -5.44
N GLU A 41 2.02 8.28 -5.92
CA GLU A 41 1.55 9.01 -7.09
C GLU A 41 1.68 8.18 -8.38
N GLU A 42 2.79 7.47 -8.57
CA GLU A 42 2.97 6.57 -9.70
C GLU A 42 2.00 5.38 -9.65
N LEU A 43 1.78 4.82 -8.46
CA LEU A 43 0.81 3.75 -8.25
C LEU A 43 -0.60 4.19 -8.65
N LEU A 44 -1.02 5.38 -8.22
CA LEU A 44 -2.34 5.95 -8.52
C LEU A 44 -2.50 6.32 -10.01
N LYS A 45 -1.40 6.61 -10.72
CA LYS A 45 -1.42 6.83 -12.17
C LYS A 45 -1.55 5.52 -12.96
N LYS A 46 -0.93 4.44 -12.50
CA LYS A 46 -0.92 3.14 -13.19
C LYS A 46 -2.14 2.28 -12.89
N TYR A 47 -2.66 2.33 -11.66
CA TYR A 47 -3.71 1.42 -11.20
C TYR A 47 -4.91 2.16 -10.62
N SER A 48 -6.09 1.63 -10.92
CA SER A 48 -7.32 2.07 -10.25
C SER A 48 -7.33 1.64 -8.78
N LYS A 49 -8.13 2.34 -7.97
CA LYS A 49 -8.37 2.00 -6.56
C LYS A 49 -8.70 0.52 -6.33
N LYS A 50 -9.53 -0.09 -7.20
CA LYS A 50 -9.91 -1.50 -7.10
C LYS A 50 -8.72 -2.42 -7.35
N GLN A 51 -7.91 -2.14 -8.37
CA GLN A 51 -6.70 -2.92 -8.67
C GLN A 51 -5.68 -2.83 -7.54
N ILE A 52 -5.45 -1.65 -6.98
CA ILE A 52 -4.52 -1.45 -5.86
C ILE A 52 -4.89 -2.33 -4.67
N ILE A 53 -6.17 -2.36 -4.30
CA ILE A 53 -6.64 -3.20 -3.20
C ILE A 53 -6.42 -4.69 -3.52
N LEU A 54 -6.73 -5.09 -4.75
CA LEU A 54 -6.60 -6.48 -5.18
C LEU A 54 -5.14 -6.96 -5.23
N ILE A 55 -4.21 -6.11 -5.68
CA ILE A 55 -2.77 -6.39 -5.67
C ILE A 55 -2.29 -6.59 -4.23
N TYR A 56 -2.61 -5.64 -3.34
CA TYR A 56 -2.23 -5.73 -1.93
C TYR A 56 -2.76 -7.00 -1.25
N GLU A 57 -4.02 -7.37 -1.51
CA GLU A 57 -4.62 -8.58 -0.94
C GLU A 57 -4.10 -9.89 -1.54
N SER A 58 -3.48 -9.82 -2.73
CA SER A 58 -2.87 -11.00 -3.37
C SER A 58 -1.55 -11.40 -2.72
N GLY A 59 -1.02 -10.61 -1.78
CA GLY A 59 0.22 -10.92 -1.05
C GLY A 59 1.49 -10.67 -1.86
N TYR A 60 1.44 -9.74 -2.82
CA TYR A 60 2.61 -9.29 -3.60
C TYR A 60 3.53 -8.39 -2.77
#